data_AF-A0A449G8F8-F1
#
_entry.id   AF-A0A449G8F8-F1
#
_cell.length_a   1.000
_cell.length_b   1.000
_cell.length_c   1.000
_cell.angle_alpha   90.00
_cell.angle_beta   90.00
_cell.angle_gamma   90.00
#
_symmetry.space_group_name_H-M   'P 1'
#
loop_
_entity.id
_entity.type
_entity.pdbx_description
1 polymer ?
#
loop_
_entity_poly.entity_id
_entity_poly.type
_entity_poly.pdbx_seq_one_letter_code
_entity_poly.pdbx_strand_id
1 'polypeptide(L)' 'MQFWTQDQSRAFREHVPGHRLYALFLLSLCGPRRSEIMGLRWSRIEDGTLHIRRGRVAVGKDVEEDDPK' A
#
# COMPACT_ATOMS: atom_id res chain seq x y z
N MET A 1 6.37 -18.62 10.09
CA MET A 1 5.80 -17.38 9.52
C MET A 1 5.14 -16.61 10.66
N GLN A 2 5.59 -15.40 10.97
CA GLN A 2 4.96 -14.56 11.99
C GLN A 2 3.98 -13.60 11.31
N PHE A 3 2.79 -13.47 11.87
CA PHE A 3 1.77 -12.55 11.40
C PHE A 3 1.44 -11.56 12.52
N TRP A 4 1.00 -10.39 12.11
CA TRP A 4 0.52 -9.37 13.04
C TRP A 4 -0.83 -9.79 13.63
N THR A 5 -0.97 -9.63 14.93
CA THR A 5 -2.28 -9.69 15.58
C THR A 5 -3.07 -8.40 15.34
N GLN A 6 -4.37 -8.44 15.62
CA GLN A 6 -5.21 -7.24 15.54
C GLN A 6 -4.73 -6.16 16.53
N ASP A 7 -4.30 -6.55 17.73
CA ASP A 7 -3.80 -5.61 18.75
C ASP A 7 -2.48 -4.97 18.34
N GLN A 8 -1.55 -5.75 17.77
CA GLN A 8 -0.32 -5.20 17.21
C GLN A 8 -0.62 -4.21 16.08
N SER A 9 -1.56 -4.54 15.20
CA SER A 9 -1.99 -3.66 14.11
C SER A 9 -2.64 -2.37 14.64
N ARG A 10 -3.41 -2.46 15.73
CA ARG A 10 -4.00 -1.30 16.40
C ARG A 10 -2.92 -0.41 17.01
N ALA A 11 -2.01 -0.98 17.80
CA ALA A 11 -0.94 -0.24 18.46
C ALA A 11 -0.05 0.50 17.46
N PHE A 12 0.27 -0.13 16.31
CA PHE A 12 1.01 0.54 15.26
C PHE A 12 0.26 1.71 14.63
N ARG A 13 -1.04 1.57 14.36
CA ARG A 13 -1.87 2.67 13.83
C ARG A 13 -1.93 3.87 14.77
N GLU A 14 -1.90 3.63 16.08
CA GLU A 14 -1.88 4.68 17.09
C GLU A 14 -0.50 5.36 17.20
N HIS A 15 0.59 4.62 16.94
CA HIS A 15 1.95 5.13 17.07
C HIS A 15 2.48 5.90 15.86
N VAL A 16 2.03 5.54 14.66
CA VAL A 16 2.57 6.03 13.39
C VAL A 16 2.11 7.43 12.90
N PRO A 17 1.08 8.10 13.47
CA PRO A 17 0.78 9.50 13.14
C PRO A 17 2.02 10.40 13.27
N GLY A 18 2.18 11.35 12.34
CA GLY A 18 3.34 12.24 12.28
C GLY A 18 4.53 11.70 11.49
N HIS A 19 4.55 10.41 11.12
CA HIS A 19 5.55 9.89 10.20
C HIS A 19 5.28 10.35 8.75
N ARG A 20 6.31 10.72 8.00
CA ARG A 20 6.18 11.17 6.59
C ARG A 20 5.50 10.15 5.65
N LEU A 21 5.51 8.87 6.02
CA LEU A 21 4.88 7.77 5.27
C LEU A 21 3.56 7.29 5.88
N TYR A 22 2.97 8.07 6.80
CA TYR A 22 1.76 7.71 7.54
C TYR A 22 0.66 7.10 6.65
N ALA A 23 0.29 7.78 5.56
CA ALA A 23 -0.73 7.30 4.64
C ALA A 23 -0.38 5.95 3.99
N LEU A 24 0.89 5.73 3.64
CA LEU A 24 1.35 4.47 3.02
C LEU A 24 1.30 3.31 4.03
N PHE A 25 1.60 3.60 5.30
CA PHE A 25 1.48 2.62 6.37
C PHE A 25 0.04 2.21 6.62
N LEU A 26 -0.90 3.17 6.61
CA LEU A 26 -2.33 2.82 6.71
C LEU A 26 -2.77 1.97 5.53
N LEU A 27 -2.39 2.33 4.31
CA LEU A 27 -2.71 1.54 3.12
C LEU A 27 -2.16 0.11 3.22
N SER A 28 -0.97 -0.10 3.78
CA SER A 28 -0.40 -1.44 3.94
C SER A 28 -1.22 -2.39 4.83
N LEU A 29 -2.08 -1.84 5.68
CA LEU A 29 -3.00 -2.61 6.55
C LEU A 29 -4.35 -2.91 5.87
N CYS A 30 -4.63 -2.32 4.70
CA CYS A 30 -5.90 -2.45 3.99
C CYS A 30 -5.91 -3.55 2.90
N GLY A 31 -4.84 -4.35 2.81
CA GLY A 31 -4.69 -5.41 1.80
C GLY A 31 -3.88 -5.11 0.52
N PRO A 32 -3.60 -3.87 0.07
CA PRO A 32 -2.75 -3.68 -1.10
C PRO A 32 -1.34 -4.18 -0.88
N ARG A 33 -0.76 -4.75 -1.93
CA ARG A 33 0.63 -5.18 -1.93
C ARG A 33 1.56 -3.98 -1.90
N ARG A 34 2.76 -4.17 -1.35
CA ARG A 34 3.79 -3.12 -1.31
C ARG A 34 4.03 -2.51 -2.70
N SER A 35 4.06 -3.32 -3.76
CA SER A 35 4.19 -2.86 -5.15
C SER A 35 3.06 -1.93 -5.61
N GLU A 36 1.83 -2.19 -5.18
CA GLU A 36 0.65 -1.37 -5.51
C GLU A 36 0.72 -0.01 -4.80
N ILE A 37 1.12 -0.01 -3.53
CA ILE A 37 1.30 1.22 -2.73
C ILE A 37 2.42 2.08 -3.32
N MET A 38 3.56 1.48 -3.69
CA MET A 38 4.69 2.21 -4.28
C MET A 38 4.42 2.66 -5.71
N GLY A 39 3.55 1.96 -6.45
CA GLY A 39 3.16 2.30 -7.82
C GLY A 39 2.00 3.30 -7.93
N LEU A 40 1.43 3.72 -6.79
CA LEU A 40 0.20 4.50 -6.72
C LEU A 40 0.33 5.84 -7.47
N ARG A 41 -0.72 6.20 -8.21
CA ARG A 41 -0.86 7.51 -8.86
C ARG A 41 -2.10 8.22 -8.30
N TRP A 42 -2.02 9.54 -8.14
CA TRP A 42 -3.15 10.35 -7.69
C TRP A 42 -4.40 10.19 -8.57
N SER A 43 -4.22 9.99 -9.87
CA SER A 43 -5.29 9.70 -10.83
C SER A 43 -6.02 8.36 -10.61
N ARG A 44 -5.67 7.60 -9.57
CA ARG A 44 -6.37 6.36 -9.16
C ARG A 44 -7.25 6.55 -7.94
N ILE A 45 -7.28 7.77 -7.39
CA ILE A 45 -8.13 8.13 -6.25
C ILE A 45 -9.23 9.04 -6.79
N GLU A 46 -10.47 8.55 -6.74
CA GLU A 46 -11.66 9.28 -7.20
C GLU A 46 -12.69 9.24 -6.07
N ASP A 47 -13.22 10.40 -5.68
CA ASP A 47 -14.23 10.54 -4.62
C ASP A 47 -13.93 9.77 -3.32
N GLY A 48 -12.65 9.82 -2.88
CA GLY A 48 -12.19 9.12 -1.68
C GLY A 48 -12.03 7.60 -1.84
N THR A 49 -12.30 7.08 -3.03
CA THR A 49 -12.13 5.67 -3.38
C THR A 49 -10.80 5.44 -4.07
N LEU A 50 -9.99 4.52 -3.54
CA LEU A 50 -8.77 4.07 -4.17
C LEU A 50 -9.06 2.89 -5.11
N HIS A 51 -8.81 3.07 -6.40
CA HIS A 51 -8.93 2.00 -7.40
C HIS A 51 -7.62 1.23 -7.58
N ILE A 52 -7.52 0.06 -6.94
CA ILE A 52 -6.41 -0.88 -7.14
C ILE A 52 -6.70 -1.68 -8.41
N ARG A 53 -6.00 -1.34 -9.51
CA ARG A 53 -6.18 -2.00 -10.81
C ARG A 53 -4.97 -2.83 -11.25
N ARG A 54 -3.74 -2.47 -10.81
CA ARG A 54 -2.47 -3.09 -11.28
C ARG A 54 -1.39 -3.03 -10.19
N GLY A 55 -0.71 -4.15 -9.96
CA GLY A 55 0.54 -4.16 -9.20
C GLY A 55 1.71 -3.85 -10.14
N ARG A 56 2.58 -2.91 -9.79
CA ARG A 56 3.81 -2.68 -10.57
C ARG A 56 4.90 -3.66 -10.17
N VAL A 57 5.47 -4.36 -11.13
CA VAL A 57 6.67 -5.18 -10.92
C VAL A 57 7.82 -4.46 -11.59
N ALA A 58 8.81 -4.01 -10.82
CA ALA A 58 10.04 -3.49 -11.40
C ALA A 58 10.83 -4.69 -11.95
N VAL A 59 11.09 -4.71 -13.26
CA VAL A 59 11.94 -5.72 -13.92
C VAL A 59 13.17 -4.99 -14.47
N GLY A 60 14.26 -4.99 -13.69
CA GLY A 60 15.50 -4.30 -14.07
C GLY A 60 15.41 -2.77 -13.97
N LYS A 61 15.80 -2.05 -15.03
CA LYS A 61 15.73 -0.58 -15.12
C LYS A 61 14.38 -0.07 -15.68
N ASP A 62 13.56 -0.99 -16.17
CA ASP A 62 12.27 -0.70 -16.79
C ASP A 62 11.11 -1.02 -15.83
N VAL A 63 10.08 -0.18 -15.89
CA VAL A 63 8.86 -0.36 -15.10
C VAL A 63 7.86 -1.11 -15.96
N GLU A 64 7.64 -2.39 -15.66
CA GLU A 64 6.57 -3.18 -16.27
C GLU A 64 5.31 -3.13 -15.39
N GLU A 65 4.15 -2.94 -16.03
CA GLU A 65 2.85 -3.07 -15.39
C GLU A 65 2.30 -4.47 -15.69
N ASP A 66 2.06 -5.27 -14.66
CA ASP A 66 1.45 -6.61 -14.77
C ASP A 66 0.05 -6.61 -14.15
N ASP A 67 -0.75 -7.59 -14.53
CA ASP A 67 -2.09 -7.77 -13.98
C ASP A 67 -2.03 -8.30 -12.52
N PRO A 68 -3.05 -8.04 -11.69
CA PRO A 68 -3.05 -8.46 -10.30
C PRO A 68 -2.99 -9.99 -10.18
N LYS A 69 -2.03 -10.50 -9.40
CA LYS A 69 -2.05 -11.90 -8.94
C LYS A 69 -3.14 -12.15 -7.91
#